data_AF-A0A2K9BQL9-F1
#
_entry.id   AF-A0A2K9BQL9-F1
#
_cell.length_a   1.000
_cell.length_b   1.000
_cell.length_c   1.000
_cell.angle_alpha   90.00
_cell.angle_beta   90.00
_cell.angle_gamma   90.00
#
_symmetry.space_group_name_H-M   'P 1'
#
loop_
_entity.id
_entity.type
_entity.pdbx_description
1 polymer ?
#
loop_
_entity_poly.entity_id
_entity_poly.type
_entity_poly.pdbx_seq_one_letter_code
_entity_poly.pdbx_strand_id
1 'polypeptide(L)'
;MGKSNQITDLRNLSVEELIKTGEGKRAELFALKFQAAVGSLEQTHRIKEIKKEIARIELVLSEKRLAGENTNQTIKADYGQAVAEAEKSGKEVRAKQRKMIEDMQAEQFGTSVDEDSIAAAMANAAEAEGDAE
;
A
#
# COMPACT_ATOMS: atom_id res chain seq x y z
N MET A 1 9.12 4.25 27.57
CA MET A 1 9.94 3.06 27.29
C MET A 1 11.02 3.45 26.30
N GLY A 2 12.29 3.20 26.64
CA GLY A 2 13.45 3.75 25.96
C GLY A 2 13.46 3.41 24.48
N LYS A 3 13.72 4.40 23.61
CA LYS A 3 14.12 4.13 22.24
C LYS A 3 15.37 3.27 22.35
N SER A 4 15.25 2.01 21.96
CA SER A 4 16.35 1.07 21.93
C SER A 4 17.54 1.71 21.24
N ASN A 5 18.73 1.28 21.66
CA ASN A 5 20.03 1.75 21.25
C ASN A 5 20.31 1.32 19.79
N GLN A 6 19.39 1.58 18.87
CA GLN A 6 19.36 1.04 17.51
C GLN A 6 20.62 1.41 16.72
N ILE A 7 21.24 2.55 17.03
CA ILE A 7 22.53 2.92 16.44
C ILE A 7 23.68 2.04 16.94
N THR A 8 23.71 1.68 18.23
CA THR A 8 24.79 0.82 18.75
C THR A 8 24.68 -0.58 18.17
N ASP A 9 23.46 -1.08 18.00
CA ASP A 9 23.23 -2.39 17.39
C ASP A 9 23.69 -2.40 15.92
N LEU A 10 23.39 -1.33 15.16
CA LEU A 10 23.86 -1.17 13.78
C LEU A 10 25.40 -1.11 13.68
N ARG A 11 26.10 -0.53 14.66
CA ARG A 11 27.57 -0.47 14.67
C ARG A 11 28.23 -1.84 14.83
N ASN A 12 27.55 -2.80 15.44
CA ASN A 12 28.04 -4.17 15.63
C ASN A 12 27.91 -5.03 14.36
N LEU A 13 27.13 -4.58 13.36
CA LEU A 13 26.94 -5.29 12.10
C LEU A 13 28.13 -5.10 11.16
N SER A 14 28.34 -6.09 10.29
CA SER A 14 29.27 -5.99 9.18
C SER A 14 28.77 -5.01 8.11
N VAL A 15 29.68 -4.52 7.26
CA VAL A 15 29.33 -3.66 6.12
C VAL A 15 28.30 -4.33 5.20
N GLU A 16 28.48 -5.63 4.94
CA GLU A 16 27.57 -6.44 4.11
C GLU A 16 26.15 -6.47 4.70
N GLU A 17 26.04 -6.75 5.99
CA GLU A 17 24.76 -6.79 6.69
C GLU A 17 24.09 -5.42 6.74
N LEU A 18 24.86 -4.35 6.92
CA LEU A 18 24.36 -2.98 6.90
C LEU A 18 23.81 -2.61 5.53
N ILE A 19 24.52 -2.93 4.45
CA ILE A 19 24.05 -2.67 3.09
C ILE A 19 22.80 -3.50 2.80
N LYS A 20 22.81 -4.80 3.13
CA LYS A 20 21.64 -5.69 2.95
C LYS A 20 20.42 -5.19 3.70
N THR A 21 20.61 -4.78 4.96
CA THR A 21 19.54 -4.24 5.80
C THR A 21 19.03 -2.90 5.23
N GLY A 22 19.93 -2.01 4.82
CA GLY A 22 19.58 -0.73 4.20
C GLY A 22 18.75 -0.91 2.94
N GLU A 23 19.15 -1.82 2.05
CA GLU A 23 18.43 -2.14 0.82
C GLU A 23 17.06 -2.76 1.11
N GLY A 24 16.95 -3.67 2.08
CA GLY A 24 15.66 -4.20 2.54
C GLY A 24 14.72 -3.10 3.03
N LYS A 25 15.25 -2.11 3.77
CA LYS A 25 14.47 -0.96 4.23
C LYS A 25 14.04 -0.01 3.10
N ARG A 26 14.85 0.13 2.05
CA ARG A 26 14.44 0.87 0.84
C ARG A 26 13.31 0.17 0.10
N ALA A 27 13.35 -1.16 0.00
CA ALA A 27 12.26 -1.95 -0.58
C ALA A 27 10.96 -1.81 0.23
N GLU A 28 11.04 -1.90 1.57
CA GLU A 28 9.90 -1.66 2.48
C GLU A 28 9.33 -0.25 2.28
N LEU A 29 10.19 0.78 2.18
CA LEU A 29 9.76 2.16 1.92
C LEU A 29 9.07 2.30 0.56
N PHE A 30 9.53 1.60 -0.47
CA PHE A 30 8.93 1.62 -1.80
C PHE A 30 7.52 1.00 -1.77
N ALA A 31 7.37 -0.17 -1.13
CA ALA A 31 6.08 -0.82 -0.95
C ALA A 31 5.08 0.06 -0.19
N LEU A 32 5.50 0.70 0.90
CA LEU A 32 4.61 1.62 1.64
C LEU A 32 4.21 2.86 0.83
N LYS A 33 5.12 3.40 0.00
CA LYS A 33 4.77 4.49 -0.92
C LYS A 33 3.76 4.03 -1.97
N PHE A 34 3.88 2.80 -2.45
CA PHE A 34 2.91 2.22 -3.37
C PHE A 34 1.54 2.04 -2.71
N GLN A 35 1.49 1.47 -1.50
CA GLN A 35 0.26 1.37 -0.71
C GLN A 35 -0.37 2.74 -0.44
N ALA A 36 0.45 3.76 -0.16
CA ALA A 36 -0.02 5.13 0.04
C ALA A 36 -0.69 5.68 -1.23
N ALA A 37 -0.07 5.48 -2.39
CA ALA A 37 -0.60 5.93 -3.68
C ALA A 37 -1.91 5.20 -4.06
N VAL A 38 -2.05 3.93 -3.67
CA VAL A 38 -3.27 3.13 -3.90
C VAL A 38 -4.34 3.38 -2.83
N GLY A 39 -4.01 4.09 -1.75
CA GLY A 39 -4.94 4.34 -0.64
C GLY A 39 -5.17 3.13 0.26
N SER A 40 -4.29 2.13 0.23
CA SER A 40 -4.34 0.94 1.10
C SER A 40 -3.40 1.02 2.31
N LEU A 41 -2.72 2.16 2.52
CA LEU A 41 -1.78 2.32 3.62
C LEU A 41 -2.51 2.52 4.96
N GLU A 42 -2.37 1.54 5.85
CA GLU A 42 -2.91 1.63 7.21
C GLU A 42 -1.99 2.43 8.15
N GLN A 43 -0.67 2.19 8.09
CA GLN A 43 0.29 2.73 9.06
C GLN A 43 1.12 3.89 8.50
N THR A 44 0.55 5.09 8.48
CA THR A 44 1.20 6.29 7.92
C THR A 44 2.49 6.70 8.62
N HIS A 45 2.60 6.48 9.93
CA HIS A 45 3.79 6.79 10.71
C HIS A 45 5.01 5.92 10.32
N ARG A 46 4.77 4.71 9.79
CA ARG A 46 5.81 3.75 9.43
C ARG A 46 6.76 4.29 8.37
N ILE A 47 6.25 5.07 7.41
CA ILE A 47 7.06 5.74 6.39
C ILE A 47 8.12 6.65 7.03
N LYS A 48 7.75 7.40 8.08
CA LYS A 48 8.66 8.31 8.78
C LYS A 48 9.71 7.54 9.60
N GLU A 49 9.33 6.40 10.18
CA GLU A 49 10.24 5.53 10.92
C GLU A 49 11.29 4.90 10.01
N ILE A 50 10.87 4.29 8.90
CA ILE A 50 11.79 3.65 7.95
C ILE A 50 12.77 4.66 7.36
N LYS A 51 12.32 5.88 7.03
CA LYS A 51 13.23 6.95 6.61
C LYS A 51 14.32 7.23 7.63
N LYS A 52 13.99 7.22 8.93
CA LYS A 52 14.98 7.39 10.01
C LYS A 52 15.88 6.17 10.16
N GLU A 53 15.35 4.96 10.02
CA GLU A 53 16.13 3.72 10.02
C GLU A 53 17.19 3.73 8.90
N ILE A 54 16.78 4.06 7.67
CA ILE A 54 17.69 4.21 6.51
C ILE A 54 18.77 5.24 6.80
N ALA A 55 18.40 6.44 7.29
CA ALA A 55 19.36 7.50 7.59
C ALA A 55 20.40 7.07 8.65
N ARG A 56 20.01 6.27 9.65
CA ARG A 56 20.94 5.74 10.65
C ARG A 56 21.89 4.68 10.08
N ILE A 57 21.39 3.81 9.21
CA ILE A 57 22.22 2.81 8.52
C ILE A 57 23.25 3.52 7.64
N GLU A 58 22.84 4.52 6.88
CA GLU A 58 23.73 5.31 6.01
C GLU A 58 24.77 6.10 6.81
N LEU A 59 24.39 6.58 8.00
CA LEU A 59 25.34 7.20 8.94
C LEU A 59 26.43 6.21 9.36
N VAL A 60 26.05 5.02 9.84
CA VAL A 60 27.02 4.00 10.28
C VAL A 60 27.90 3.52 9.11
N LEU A 61 27.33 3.34 7.92
CA LEU A 61 28.11 3.03 6.71
C LEU A 61 29.12 4.13 6.38
N SER A 62 28.76 5.40 6.61
CA SER A 62 29.67 6.53 6.40
C SER A 62 30.77 6.57 7.47
N GLU A 63 30.44 6.28 8.74
CA GLU A 63 31.44 6.10 9.82
C GLU A 63 32.46 5.01 9.45
N LYS A 64 31.98 3.85 8.98
CA LYS A 64 32.81 2.72 8.54
C LYS A 64 33.68 3.05 7.32
N ARG A 65 33.14 3.80 6.36
CA ARG A 65 33.91 4.29 5.21
C ARG A 65 35.05 5.21 5.63
N LEU A 66 34.80 6.11 6.59
CA LEU A 66 35.83 7.00 7.15
C LEU A 66 36.89 6.22 7.95
N ALA A 67 36.52 5.08 8.55
CA ALA A 67 37.45 4.16 9.20
C ALA A 67 38.28 3.31 8.22
N GLY A 68 38.06 3.45 6.90
CA GLY A 68 38.79 2.70 5.87
C GLY A 68 38.19 1.35 5.49
N GLU A 69 36.98 1.03 5.97
CA GLU A 69 36.28 -0.19 5.56
C GLU A 69 35.76 -0.06 4.11
N ASN A 70 35.82 -1.15 3.33
CA ASN A 70 35.36 -1.17 1.96
C ASN A 70 33.82 -1.22 1.88
N THR A 71 33.18 -0.09 1.61
CA THR A 71 31.70 -0.01 1.46
C THR A 71 31.21 -0.14 0.02
N ASN A 72 32.06 -0.53 -0.93
CA ASN A 72 31.74 -0.57 -2.36
C ASN A 72 31.16 -1.95 -2.76
N GLN A 73 30.10 -2.36 -2.07
CA GLN A 73 29.40 -3.60 -2.35
C GLN A 73 28.01 -3.26 -2.89
N THR A 74 27.67 -3.85 -4.03
CA THR A 74 26.35 -3.68 -4.65
C THR A 74 25.48 -4.87 -4.27
N ILE A 75 24.61 -4.67 -3.29
CA ILE A 75 23.58 -5.65 -2.94
C ILE A 75 22.28 -5.14 -3.54
N LYS A 76 21.68 -5.89 -4.46
CA LYS A 76 20.36 -5.54 -5.00
C LYS A 76 19.30 -6.07 -4.04
N ALA A 77 18.50 -5.19 -3.44
CA ALA A 77 17.28 -5.64 -2.78
C ALA A 77 16.31 -6.22 -3.83
N ASP A 78 15.57 -7.26 -3.43
CA ASP A 78 14.45 -7.77 -4.22
C ASP A 78 13.24 -6.84 -4.04
N TYR A 79 13.23 -5.76 -4.82
CA TYR A 79 12.10 -4.84 -4.87
C TYR A 79 10.84 -5.48 -5.47
N GLY A 80 10.96 -6.59 -6.23
CA GLY A 80 9.85 -7.21 -6.95
C GLY A 80 8.82 -7.84 -6.01
N GLN A 81 9.29 -8.57 -5.00
CA GLN A 81 8.40 -9.21 -4.02
C GLN A 81 7.60 -8.17 -3.22
N ALA A 82 8.26 -7.10 -2.77
CA ALA A 82 7.64 -6.05 -1.97
C ALA A 82 6.53 -5.29 -2.74
N VAL A 83 6.71 -5.11 -4.06
CA VAL A 83 5.70 -4.49 -4.93
C VAL A 83 4.53 -5.43 -5.20
N ALA A 84 4.80 -6.71 -5.47
CA ALA A 84 3.75 -7.70 -5.70
C ALA A 84 2.82 -7.84 -4.49
N GLU A 85 3.37 -7.81 -3.28
CA GLU A 85 2.59 -7.83 -2.04
C GLU A 85 1.78 -6.54 -1.83
N ALA A 86 2.38 -5.38 -2.15
CA ALA A 86 1.68 -4.10 -2.11
C ALA A 86 0.52 -4.03 -3.12
N GLU A 87 0.69 -4.57 -4.32
CA GLU A 87 -0.37 -4.69 -5.34
C GLU A 87 -1.54 -5.57 -4.87
N LYS A 88 -1.25 -6.68 -4.20
CA LYS A 88 -2.28 -7.54 -3.61
C LYS A 88 -3.13 -6.75 -2.61
N SER A 89 -2.50 -6.03 -1.68
CA SER A 89 -3.21 -5.18 -0.72
C SER A 89 -4.05 -4.09 -1.40
N GLY A 90 -3.54 -3.52 -2.49
CA GLY A 90 -4.25 -2.50 -3.27
C GLY A 90 -5.48 -3.04 -4.01
N LYS A 91 -5.42 -4.28 -4.52
CA LYS A 91 -6.58 -4.94 -5.14
C LYS A 91 -7.65 -5.27 -4.10
N GLU A 92 -7.24 -5.73 -2.91
CA GLU A 92 -8.16 -6.04 -1.81
C GLU A 92 -8.89 -4.79 -1.30
N VAL A 93 -8.20 -3.66 -1.12
CA VAL A 93 -8.83 -2.41 -0.68
C VAL A 93 -9.87 -1.91 -1.69
N ARG A 94 -9.56 -1.95 -2.99
CA ARG A 94 -10.53 -1.60 -4.04
C ARG A 94 -11.72 -2.55 -4.07
N ALA A 95 -11.50 -3.85 -3.87
CA ALA A 95 -12.59 -4.84 -3.79
C ALA A 95 -13.51 -4.56 -2.60
N LYS A 96 -12.95 -4.24 -1.43
CA LYS A 96 -13.71 -3.86 -0.24
C LYS A 96 -14.49 -2.56 -0.45
N GLN A 97 -13.88 -1.53 -1.05
CA GLN A 97 -14.57 -0.28 -1.37
C GLN A 97 -15.74 -0.50 -2.33
N ARG A 98 -15.57 -1.34 -3.36
CA ARG A 98 -16.65 -1.70 -4.28
C ARG A 98 -17.80 -2.38 -3.56
N LYS A 99 -17.51 -3.42 -2.75
CA LYS A 99 -18.53 -4.13 -1.99
C LYS A 99 -19.25 -3.21 -1.01
N MET A 100 -18.52 -2.34 -0.31
CA MET A 100 -19.12 -1.36 0.61
C MET A 100 -20.04 -0.37 -0.13
N ILE A 101 -19.67 0.06 -1.33
CA ILE A 101 -20.53 0.94 -2.15
C ILE A 101 -21.79 0.19 -2.60
N GLU A 102 -21.66 -1.07 -3.01
CA GLU A 102 -22.79 -1.93 -3.42
C GLU A 102 -23.75 -2.21 -2.25
N ASP A 103 -23.21 -2.59 -1.09
CA ASP A 103 -23.99 -2.80 0.14
C ASP A 103 -24.68 -1.49 0.56
N MET A 104 -23.99 -0.34 0.51
CA MET A 104 -24.56 0.97 0.84
C MET A 104 -25.63 1.43 -0.16
N GLN A 105 -25.47 1.10 -1.45
CA GLN A 105 -26.50 1.35 -2.47
C GLN A 105 -27.72 0.46 -2.22
N ALA A 106 -27.52 -0.81 -1.87
CA ALA A 106 -28.60 -1.72 -1.51
C ALA A 106 -29.35 -1.29 -0.23
N GLU A 107 -28.64 -0.72 0.76
CA GLU A 107 -29.26 -0.19 1.98
C GLU A 107 -30.01 1.13 1.76
N GLN A 108 -29.46 2.08 0.97
CA GLN A 108 -30.09 3.39 0.76
C GLN A 108 -31.23 3.36 -0.26
N PHE A 109 -31.13 2.53 -1.29
CA PHE A 109 -32.11 2.47 -2.37
C PHE A 109 -32.98 1.20 -2.32
N GLY A 110 -32.74 0.31 -1.35
CA GLY A 110 -33.25 -1.05 -1.42
C GLY A 110 -32.65 -1.80 -2.62
N THR A 111 -32.75 -3.12 -2.66
CA THR A 111 -32.62 -3.84 -3.94
C THR A 111 -33.78 -3.39 -4.83
N SER A 112 -33.61 -2.34 -5.64
CA SER A 112 -34.64 -1.89 -6.57
C SER A 112 -34.06 -1.62 -7.94
N VAL A 113 -33.73 -2.72 -8.61
CA VAL A 113 -34.26 -2.97 -9.95
C VAL A 113 -34.60 -4.45 -10.00
N ASP A 114 -35.78 -4.83 -9.49
CA ASP A 114 -36.41 -6.04 -10.01
C ASP A 114 -36.73 -5.73 -11.47
N GLU A 115 -36.17 -6.49 -12.41
CA GLU A 115 -36.42 -6.33 -13.86
C GLU A 115 -37.93 -6.24 -14.17
N ASP A 116 -38.76 -6.89 -13.35
CA ASP A 116 -40.22 -6.86 -13.41
C ASP A 116 -40.82 -5.46 -13.16
N SER A 117 -40.20 -4.63 -12.30
CA SER A 117 -40.69 -3.28 -12.01
C SER A 117 -40.37 -2.28 -13.13
N ILE A 118 -39.23 -2.44 -13.81
CA ILE A 118 -38.88 -1.67 -15.00
C ILE A 118 -39.72 -2.12 -16.20
N ALA A 119 -39.94 -3.43 -16.37
CA ALA A 119 -40.80 -3.96 -17.43
C ALA A 119 -42.27 -3.50 -17.27
N ALA A 120 -42.80 -3.48 -16.04
CA ALA A 120 -44.14 -2.98 -15.76
C ALA A 120 -44.28 -1.47 -15.98
N ALA A 121 -43.25 -0.68 -15.67
CA ALA A 121 -43.23 0.76 -15.95
C ALA A 121 -43.16 1.05 -17.46
N MET A 122 -42.41 0.25 -18.23
CA MET A 122 -42.32 0.37 -19.69
C MET A 122 -43.61 -0.08 -20.40
N ALA A 123 -44.27 -1.13 -19.90
CA ALA A 123 -45.55 -1.60 -20.42
C ALA A 123 -46.67 -0.56 -20.21
N ASN A 124 -46.78 0.03 -19.01
CA ASN A 124 -47.75 1.10 -18.74
C ASN A 124 -47.47 2.38 -19.56
N ALA A 125 -46.20 2.68 -19.85
CA ALA A 125 -45.85 3.81 -20.72
C ALA A 125 -46.21 3.55 -22.19
N ALA A 126 -46.11 2.30 -22.66
CA ALA A 126 -46.50 1.92 -24.03
C ALA A 126 -48.02 1.88 -24.23
N GLU A 127 -48.81 1.56 -23.20
CA GLU A 127 -50.28 1.62 -23.26
C GLU A 127 -50.83 3.06 -23.28
N ALA A 128 -50.10 4.02 -22.69
CA ALA A 128 -50.51 5.43 -22.65
C ALA A 128 -50.33 6.19 -23.98
N GLU A 129 -49.57 5.64 -24.94
CA GLU A 129 -49.40 6.23 -26.29
C GLU A 129 -50.40 5.67 -27.32
N GLY A 130 -51.28 4.74 -26.93
CA GLY A 130 -52.25 4.09 -27.83
C GLY A 130 -53.64 4.73 -27.93
N ASP A 131 -53.97 5.73 -27.09
CA ASP A 131 -55.32 6.34 -27.01
C ASP A 131 -55.31 7.83 -27.41
N ALA A 132 -54.57 8.18 -28.46
CA ALA A 132 -54.63 9.49 -29.10
C ALA A 132 -54.99 9.35 -30.59
N GLU A 133 -56.24 8.96 -30.87
CA GLU A 133 -56.90 9.12 -32.18
C GLU A 133 -58.07 10.11 -32.10
#